data_AF-A0A8T5F6J1-F1
#
_entry.id   AF-A0A8T5F6J1-F1
#
_cell.length_a   1.000
_cell.length_b   1.000
_cell.length_c   1.000
_cell.angle_alpha   90.00
_cell.angle_beta   90.00
_cell.angle_gamma   90.00
#
_symmetry.space_group_name_H-M   'P 1'
#
loop_
_entity.id
_entity.type
_entity.pdbx_description
1 polymer ?
#
loop_
_entity_poly.entity_id
_entity_poly.type
_entity_poly.pdbx_seq_one_letter_code
_entity_poly.pdbx_strand_id
1 'polypeptide(L)'
;MNNSRKETLEAIGFRTGEIILPGLNIKVTLEPNQYFFFDGQVDSIEENDRNWAEILKVDYEDVSSESENVVGKYLYRKLGDEYNLAIVYYLKEDNKKEEILTIGHESTHILFRFGLEHKLLEALEKEGFNFNPLTYFNDEEDIAEAGGVLSSYKLQKGSIEHFSELMDLRFAAMAYMEQSQEMMRLLY
;
A
#
# COMPACT_ATOMS: atom_id res chain seq x y z
N MET A 1 -25.55 13.64 16.43
CA MET A 1 -25.15 14.75 15.53
C MET A 1 -24.11 14.25 14.52
N ASN A 2 -24.32 13.08 13.86
CA ASN A 2 -23.26 12.42 13.05
C ASN A 2 -23.48 12.50 11.52
N ASN A 3 -24.65 12.95 11.05
CA ASN A 3 -24.90 13.07 9.61
C ASN A 3 -24.01 14.15 8.97
N SER A 4 -23.77 15.27 9.65
CA SER A 4 -22.99 16.37 9.06
C SER A 4 -21.54 15.99 8.78
N ARG A 5 -20.92 15.14 9.61
CA ARG A 5 -19.53 14.72 9.42
C ARG A 5 -19.40 13.70 8.30
N LYS A 6 -20.30 12.73 8.23
CA LYS A 6 -20.39 11.80 7.09
C LYS A 6 -20.60 12.55 5.78
N GLU A 7 -21.60 13.44 5.73
CA GLU A 7 -21.91 14.25 4.54
C GLU A 7 -20.71 15.10 4.12
N THR A 8 -19.95 15.63 5.09
CA THR A 8 -18.72 16.40 4.81
C THR A 8 -17.64 15.52 4.18
N LEU A 9 -17.37 14.32 4.73
CA LEU A 9 -16.36 13.41 4.19
C LEU A 9 -16.69 12.98 2.75
N GLU A 10 -17.95 12.62 2.50
CA GLU A 10 -18.41 12.27 1.15
C GLU A 10 -18.34 13.47 0.20
N ALA A 11 -18.66 14.69 0.67
CA ALA A 11 -18.59 15.91 -0.14
C ALA A 11 -17.18 16.28 -0.57
N ILE A 12 -16.16 15.99 0.26
CA ILE A 12 -14.75 16.20 -0.10
C ILE A 12 -14.14 15.00 -0.83
N GLY A 13 -14.96 13.99 -1.16
CA GLY A 13 -14.60 12.92 -2.09
C GLY A 13 -14.24 11.57 -1.46
N PHE A 14 -14.19 11.46 -0.13
CA PHE A 14 -13.99 10.16 0.53
C PHE A 14 -15.16 9.22 0.23
N ARG A 15 -14.83 7.94 0.01
CA ARG A 15 -15.78 6.89 -0.34
C ARG A 15 -15.83 5.84 0.76
N THR A 16 -17.00 5.28 1.00
CA THR A 16 -17.23 4.14 1.91
C THR A 16 -18.05 3.06 1.20
N GLY A 17 -18.20 1.89 1.81
CA GLY A 17 -18.85 0.72 1.21
C GLY A 17 -17.88 -0.13 0.41
N GLU A 18 -18.18 -0.42 -0.86
CA GLU A 18 -17.33 -1.30 -1.68
C GLU A 18 -16.45 -0.48 -2.62
N ILE A 19 -15.14 -0.66 -2.50
CA ILE A 19 -14.16 0.02 -3.34
C ILE A 19 -13.21 -1.00 -3.96
N ILE A 20 -12.62 -0.64 -5.09
CA ILE A 20 -11.45 -1.33 -5.61
C ILE A 20 -10.27 -0.49 -5.17
N LEU A 21 -9.36 -1.09 -4.39
CA LEU A 21 -8.13 -0.40 -4.08
C LEU A 21 -7.30 -0.28 -5.37
N PRO A 22 -6.85 0.94 -5.70
CA PRO A 22 -6.12 1.18 -6.92
C PRO A 22 -4.82 0.34 -6.94
N GLY A 23 -4.35 -0.05 -8.12
CA GLY A 23 -3.15 -0.90 -8.26
C GLY A 23 -3.44 -2.40 -8.12
N LEU A 24 -4.01 -2.83 -6.99
CA LEU A 24 -4.16 -4.27 -6.68
C LEU A 24 -5.35 -4.94 -7.39
N ASN A 25 -6.31 -4.17 -7.87
CA ASN A 25 -7.60 -4.66 -8.37
C ASN A 25 -8.31 -5.60 -7.37
N ILE A 26 -8.04 -5.43 -6.07
CA ILE A 26 -8.70 -6.13 -4.97
C ILE A 26 -9.93 -5.34 -4.57
N LYS A 27 -11.08 -6.02 -4.56
CA LYS A 27 -12.34 -5.47 -4.11
C LYS A 27 -12.44 -5.58 -2.60
N VAL A 28 -12.60 -4.45 -1.94
CA VAL A 28 -12.68 -4.34 -0.49
C VAL A 28 -14.06 -3.84 -0.09
N THR A 29 -14.68 -4.53 0.86
CA THR A 29 -15.87 -4.04 1.55
C THR A 29 -15.43 -3.33 2.84
N LEU A 30 -15.55 -2.02 2.86
CA LEU A 30 -15.27 -1.16 4.00
C LEU A 30 -16.40 -1.21 5.02
N GLU A 31 -16.04 -1.13 6.29
CA GLU A 31 -17.02 -0.93 7.37
C GLU A 31 -17.69 0.45 7.25
N PRO A 32 -18.89 0.65 7.83
CA PRO A 32 -19.64 1.92 7.70
C PRO A 32 -18.91 3.17 8.17
N ASN A 33 -17.85 3.00 8.97
CA ASN A 33 -17.02 4.05 9.51
C ASN A 33 -15.62 4.14 8.88
N GLN A 34 -15.33 3.29 7.91
CA GLN A 34 -14.09 3.32 7.14
C GLN A 34 -14.32 4.10 5.85
N TYR A 35 -13.39 5.01 5.55
CA TYR A 35 -13.44 5.87 4.38
C TYR A 35 -12.10 5.87 3.66
N PHE A 36 -12.15 5.86 2.34
CA PHE A 36 -10.99 5.85 1.47
C PHE A 36 -11.04 6.99 0.46
N PHE A 37 -9.91 7.64 0.24
CA PHE A 37 -9.73 8.63 -0.80
C PHE A 37 -8.47 8.31 -1.62
N PHE A 38 -8.60 8.37 -2.94
CA PHE A 38 -7.45 8.29 -3.84
C PHE A 38 -7.25 9.66 -4.46
N ASP A 39 -6.25 10.37 -3.96
CA ASP A 39 -5.89 11.72 -4.38
C ASP A 39 -4.99 11.68 -5.63
N GLY A 40 -4.29 10.55 -5.81
CA GLY A 40 -3.54 10.28 -7.02
C GLY A 40 -2.21 11.04 -7.06
N GLN A 41 -1.92 11.66 -8.20
CA GLN A 41 -0.64 12.30 -8.44
C GLN A 41 -0.59 13.72 -7.82
N VAL A 42 0.45 14.01 -7.06
CA VAL A 42 0.66 15.30 -6.39
C VAL A 42 2.03 15.89 -6.73
N ASP A 43 2.16 17.22 -6.59
CA ASP A 43 3.41 17.93 -6.86
C ASP A 43 4.42 17.81 -5.71
N SER A 44 3.92 17.67 -4.47
CA SER A 44 4.72 17.48 -3.27
C SER A 44 3.96 16.60 -2.27
N ILE A 45 4.56 15.46 -1.89
CA ILE A 45 4.01 14.56 -0.88
C ILE A 45 3.92 15.26 0.48
N GLU A 46 4.95 16.03 0.84
CA GLU A 46 5.03 16.69 2.13
C GLU A 46 3.98 17.80 2.28
N GLU A 47 3.83 18.64 1.24
CA GLU A 47 2.81 19.69 1.22
C GLU A 47 1.40 19.08 1.26
N ASN A 48 1.18 17.99 0.51
CA ASN A 48 -0.10 17.32 0.50
C ASN A 48 -0.44 16.71 1.86
N ASP A 49 0.52 16.11 2.55
CA ASP A 49 0.30 15.53 3.87
C ASP A 49 -0.05 16.60 4.92
N ARG A 50 0.61 17.77 4.85
CA ARG A 50 0.26 18.94 5.68
C ARG A 50 -1.15 19.44 5.37
N ASN A 51 -1.51 19.55 4.09
CA ASN A 51 -2.84 19.97 3.65
C ASN A 51 -3.92 19.01 4.15
N TRP A 52 -3.70 17.69 4.02
CA TRP A 52 -4.63 16.69 4.53
C TRP A 52 -4.74 16.73 6.05
N ALA A 53 -3.63 16.90 6.77
CA ALA A 53 -3.66 17.07 8.22
C ALA A 53 -4.50 18.28 8.63
N GLU A 54 -4.37 19.42 7.93
CA GLU A 54 -5.18 20.62 8.17
C GLU A 54 -6.67 20.39 7.86
N ILE A 55 -7.00 19.84 6.69
CA ILE A 55 -8.40 19.54 6.29
C ILE A 55 -9.07 18.61 7.30
N LEU A 56 -8.35 17.56 7.73
CA LEU A 56 -8.84 16.56 8.68
C LEU A 56 -8.79 17.03 10.13
N LYS A 57 -8.13 18.16 10.41
CA LYS A 57 -7.91 18.72 11.75
C LYS A 57 -7.22 17.74 12.70
N VAL A 58 -6.13 17.14 12.20
CA VAL A 58 -5.27 16.21 12.96
C VAL A 58 -3.86 16.76 13.02
N ASP A 59 -3.09 16.30 14.00
CA ASP A 59 -1.68 16.67 14.10
C ASP A 59 -0.90 16.10 12.90
N TYR A 60 -0.10 16.98 12.30
CA TYR A 60 0.88 16.59 11.31
C TYR A 60 2.10 16.02 12.04
N GLU A 61 2.34 14.72 11.87
CA GLU A 61 3.56 14.07 12.31
C GLU A 61 4.46 13.87 11.10
N ASP A 62 5.58 14.58 11.10
CA ASP A 62 6.65 14.36 10.14
C ASP A 62 7.41 13.10 10.53
N VAL A 63 6.97 11.96 10.01
CA VAL A 63 7.59 10.65 10.26
C VAL A 63 8.79 10.42 9.34
N SER A 64 9.42 11.47 8.80
CA SER A 64 10.59 11.34 7.93
C SER A 64 11.82 10.85 8.70
N SER A 65 11.87 9.54 8.94
CA SER A 65 13.12 8.80 8.95
C SER A 65 13.19 7.93 7.69
N GLU A 66 14.01 8.40 6.76
CA GLU A 66 14.87 7.59 5.89
C GLU A 66 14.24 6.84 4.71
N SER A 67 14.11 7.57 3.60
CA SER A 67 14.41 7.06 2.25
C SER A 67 14.70 8.25 1.35
N GLU A 68 15.86 8.29 0.69
CA GLU A 68 16.21 9.35 -0.26
C GLU A 68 15.32 9.33 -1.54
N ASN A 69 14.42 8.35 -1.69
CA ASN A 69 13.61 8.12 -2.88
C ASN A 69 12.13 7.81 -2.54
N VAL A 70 11.36 8.75 -1.98
CA VAL A 70 9.92 8.52 -1.72
C VAL A 70 9.09 8.81 -2.97
N VAL A 71 8.47 7.78 -3.55
CA VAL A 71 7.69 7.86 -4.80
C VAL A 71 6.17 7.80 -4.54
N GLY A 72 5.74 7.34 -3.37
CA GLY A 72 4.33 7.29 -2.95
C GLY A 72 4.18 7.44 -1.46
N LYS A 73 2.95 7.73 -1.02
CA LYS A 73 2.61 7.77 0.40
C LYS A 73 1.15 7.43 0.63
N TYR A 74 0.91 6.53 1.57
CA TYR A 74 -0.38 6.36 2.19
C TYR A 74 -0.49 7.18 3.49
N LEU A 75 -1.69 7.67 3.77
CA LEU A 75 -2.04 8.31 5.04
C LEU A 75 -3.17 7.52 5.68
N TYR A 76 -2.93 6.96 6.87
CA TYR A 76 -3.98 6.38 7.70
C TYR A 76 -4.19 7.22 8.96
N ARG A 77 -5.44 7.59 9.23
CA ARG A 77 -5.80 8.42 10.40
C ARG A 77 -7.12 7.98 11.02
N LYS A 78 -7.20 8.06 12.34
CA LYS A 78 -8.44 7.90 13.10
C LYS A 78 -8.99 9.28 13.44
N LEU A 79 -10.25 9.55 13.10
CA LEU A 79 -10.92 10.79 13.46
C LEU A 79 -11.83 10.53 14.67
N GLY A 80 -11.26 10.69 15.86
CA GLY A 80 -11.86 10.22 17.11
C GLY A 80 -11.99 8.69 17.15
N ASP A 81 -12.92 8.20 17.96
CA ASP A 81 -13.23 6.75 18.05
C ASP A 81 -14.18 6.28 16.94
N GLU A 82 -14.71 7.22 16.15
CA GLU A 82 -15.82 6.96 15.25
C GLU A 82 -15.35 6.53 13.86
N TYR A 83 -14.36 7.21 13.25
CA TYR A 83 -14.04 7.05 11.82
C TYR A 83 -12.57 6.68 11.57
N ASN A 84 -12.34 5.79 10.60
CA ASN A 84 -11.01 5.46 10.08
C ASN A 84 -10.89 5.95 8.64
N LEU A 85 -9.83 6.70 8.35
CA LEU A 85 -9.61 7.35 7.06
C LEU A 85 -8.30 6.83 6.45
N ALA A 86 -8.34 6.53 5.16
CA ALA A 86 -7.18 6.14 4.36
C ALA A 86 -7.08 7.03 3.11
N ILE A 87 -5.88 7.52 2.82
CA ILE A 87 -5.57 8.27 1.60
C ILE A 87 -4.35 7.62 0.93
N VAL A 88 -4.34 7.57 -0.40
CA VAL A 88 -3.17 7.19 -1.18
C VAL A 88 -2.88 8.27 -2.23
N TYR A 89 -1.62 8.72 -2.29
CA TYR A 89 -1.11 9.66 -3.30
C TYR A 89 0.38 9.41 -3.61
N TYR A 90 0.87 9.96 -4.71
CA TYR A 90 2.22 9.70 -5.22
C TYR A 90 2.77 10.88 -6.05
N LEU A 91 4.10 10.97 -6.19
CA LEU A 91 4.73 11.97 -7.05
C LEU A 91 4.65 11.57 -8.52
N LYS A 92 4.62 12.56 -9.41
CA LYS A 92 4.70 12.29 -10.85
C LYS A 92 6.05 11.69 -11.20
N GLU A 93 6.03 10.47 -11.70
CA GLU A 93 7.17 9.91 -12.40
C GLU A 93 6.94 9.89 -13.91
N ASP A 94 8.02 10.07 -14.67
CA ASP A 94 7.99 9.92 -16.13
C ASP A 94 7.76 8.46 -16.57
N ASN A 95 7.70 7.53 -15.60
CA ASN A 95 7.57 6.10 -15.80
C ASN A 95 6.27 5.51 -15.21
N LYS A 96 5.30 5.26 -16.08
CA LYS A 96 4.00 4.64 -15.71
C LYS A 96 4.12 3.28 -15.02
N LYS A 97 5.24 2.56 -15.16
CA LYS A 97 5.41 1.25 -14.52
C LYS A 97 5.66 1.40 -13.02
N GLU A 98 6.51 2.36 -12.63
CA GLU A 98 6.85 2.64 -11.24
C GLU A 98 5.66 3.26 -10.50
N GLU A 99 4.83 4.04 -11.20
CA GLU A 99 3.53 4.51 -10.71
C GLU A 99 2.61 3.35 -10.28
N ILE A 100 2.42 2.34 -11.14
CA ILE A 100 1.54 1.21 -10.81
C ILE A 100 2.08 0.40 -9.63
N LEU A 101 3.40 0.17 -9.60
CA LEU A 101 4.06 -0.52 -8.50
C LEU A 101 3.82 0.23 -7.18
N THR A 102 4.06 1.54 -7.19
CA THR A 102 3.88 2.42 -6.03
C THR A 102 2.43 2.42 -5.56
N ILE A 103 1.46 2.59 -6.46
CA ILE A 103 0.04 2.55 -6.09
C ILE A 103 -0.33 1.22 -5.45
N GLY A 104 0.20 0.11 -5.97
CA GLY A 104 0.00 -1.22 -5.39
C GLY A 104 0.61 -1.37 -4.01
N HIS A 105 1.82 -0.87 -3.83
CA HIS A 105 2.56 -0.83 -2.56
C HIS A 105 1.76 -0.09 -1.47
N GLU A 106 1.40 1.17 -1.74
CA GLU A 106 0.66 2.00 -0.80
C GLU A 106 -0.74 1.43 -0.49
N SER A 107 -1.38 0.82 -1.49
CA SER A 107 -2.70 0.19 -1.31
C SER A 107 -2.65 -1.05 -0.44
N THR A 108 -1.54 -1.78 -0.43
CA THR A 108 -1.33 -2.90 0.50
C THR A 108 -1.30 -2.41 1.94
N HIS A 109 -0.54 -1.36 2.25
CA HIS A 109 -0.51 -0.83 3.61
C HIS A 109 -1.91 -0.45 4.10
N ILE A 110 -2.75 0.11 3.23
CA ILE A 110 -4.15 0.40 3.59
C ILE A 110 -4.94 -0.86 3.94
N LEU A 111 -4.72 -1.98 3.24
CA LEU A 111 -5.34 -3.27 3.61
C LEU A 111 -4.93 -3.71 5.01
N PHE A 112 -3.66 -3.58 5.38
CA PHE A 112 -3.19 -3.85 6.74
C PHE A 112 -3.90 -2.97 7.76
N ARG A 113 -3.93 -1.66 7.52
CA ARG A 113 -4.54 -0.69 8.46
C ARG A 113 -6.05 -0.86 8.60
N PHE A 114 -6.72 -1.43 7.60
CA PHE A 114 -8.13 -1.82 7.69
C PHE A 114 -8.36 -3.24 8.26
N GLY A 115 -7.30 -3.96 8.68
CA GLY A 115 -7.41 -5.30 9.25
C GLY A 115 -7.71 -6.39 8.21
N LEU A 116 -7.40 -6.14 6.95
CA LEU A 116 -7.70 -7.00 5.81
C LEU A 116 -6.49 -7.78 5.29
N GLU A 117 -5.40 -7.80 6.05
CA GLU A 117 -4.17 -8.56 5.77
C GLU A 117 -4.45 -10.00 5.31
N HIS A 118 -5.34 -10.71 6.00
CA HIS A 118 -5.70 -12.09 5.65
C HIS A 118 -6.20 -12.25 4.20
N LYS A 119 -6.98 -11.28 3.68
CA LYS A 119 -7.47 -11.30 2.29
C LYS A 119 -6.37 -11.00 1.30
N LEU A 120 -5.45 -10.12 1.68
CA LEU A 120 -4.29 -9.80 0.86
C LEU A 120 -3.36 -11.00 0.74
N LEU A 121 -3.03 -11.64 1.87
CA LEU A 121 -2.20 -12.84 1.90
C LEU A 121 -2.84 -13.96 1.06
N GLU A 122 -4.15 -14.21 1.21
CA GLU A 122 -4.85 -15.20 0.36
C GLU A 122 -4.77 -14.84 -1.13
N ALA A 123 -4.87 -13.55 -1.48
CA ALA A 123 -4.75 -13.10 -2.87
C ALA A 123 -3.33 -13.28 -3.40
N LEU A 124 -2.30 -12.98 -2.59
CA LEU A 124 -0.90 -13.14 -2.97
C LEU A 124 -0.49 -14.62 -3.08
N GLU A 125 -0.95 -15.47 -2.17
CA GLU A 125 -0.73 -16.92 -2.21
C GLU A 125 -1.29 -17.57 -3.48
N LYS A 126 -2.50 -17.15 -3.91
CA LYS A 126 -3.11 -17.61 -5.17
C LYS A 126 -2.27 -17.27 -6.41
N GLU A 127 -1.46 -16.24 -6.30
CA GLU A 127 -0.57 -15.75 -7.36
C GLU A 127 0.86 -16.31 -7.23
N GLY A 128 1.09 -17.20 -6.25
CA GLY A 128 2.34 -17.92 -6.06
C GLY A 128 3.35 -17.24 -5.13
N PHE A 129 2.97 -16.13 -4.46
CA PHE A 129 3.80 -15.54 -3.41
C PHE A 129 3.62 -16.34 -2.12
N ASN A 130 4.69 -17.01 -1.67
CA ASN A 130 4.66 -17.80 -0.45
C ASN A 130 5.23 -16.99 0.72
N PHE A 131 4.36 -16.58 1.63
CA PHE A 131 4.75 -15.99 2.91
C PHE A 131 4.78 -17.10 3.96
N ASN A 132 5.85 -17.21 4.74
CA ASN A 132 5.92 -18.25 5.76
C ASN A 132 5.13 -17.77 6.99
N PRO A 133 4.02 -18.44 7.38
CA PRO A 133 3.17 -18.01 8.49
C PRO A 133 3.79 -18.27 9.87
N LEU A 134 4.92 -19.01 9.93
CA LEU A 134 5.60 -19.38 11.17
C LEU A 134 6.86 -18.55 11.44
N THR A 135 7.31 -17.76 10.47
CA THR A 135 8.36 -16.77 10.69
C THR A 135 7.70 -15.43 10.99
N TYR A 136 8.07 -14.85 12.14
CA TYR A 136 7.75 -13.47 12.58
C TYR A 136 8.32 -12.37 11.64
N PHE A 137 8.66 -12.71 10.39
CA PHE A 137 9.48 -11.95 9.45
C PHE A 137 8.79 -11.73 8.09
N ASN A 138 7.46 -11.74 8.02
CA ASN A 138 6.84 -11.02 6.91
C ASN A 138 6.60 -9.61 7.43
N ASP A 139 7.55 -8.72 7.19
CA ASP A 139 7.38 -7.30 7.54
C ASP A 139 6.20 -6.72 6.72
N GLU A 140 5.49 -5.74 7.27
CA GLU A 140 4.40 -5.04 6.56
C GLU A 140 4.91 -4.52 5.21
N GLU A 141 6.17 -4.06 5.19
CA GLU A 141 6.86 -3.57 4.00
C GLU A 141 7.09 -4.67 2.95
N ASP A 142 7.59 -5.86 3.33
CA ASP A 142 7.82 -6.96 2.37
C ASP A 142 6.51 -7.38 1.68
N ILE A 143 5.41 -7.36 2.43
CA ILE A 143 4.08 -7.68 1.90
C ILE A 143 3.58 -6.54 1.00
N ALA A 144 3.87 -5.28 1.36
CA ALA A 144 3.59 -4.13 0.52
C ALA A 144 4.35 -4.17 -0.80
N GLU A 145 5.64 -4.53 -0.79
CA GLU A 145 6.44 -4.73 -1.99
C GLU A 145 5.83 -5.80 -2.91
N ALA A 146 5.45 -6.96 -2.35
CA ALA A 146 4.79 -8.01 -3.10
C ALA A 146 3.45 -7.54 -3.71
N GLY A 147 2.68 -6.72 -2.99
CA GLY A 147 1.46 -6.11 -3.51
C GLY A 147 1.72 -5.12 -4.66
N GLY A 148 2.78 -4.33 -4.57
CA GLY A 148 3.24 -3.46 -5.66
C GLY A 148 3.59 -4.26 -6.91
N VAL A 149 4.36 -5.34 -6.75
CA VAL A 149 4.73 -6.25 -7.85
C VAL A 149 3.49 -6.91 -8.46
N LEU A 150 2.58 -7.44 -7.64
CA LEU A 150 1.34 -8.06 -8.10
C LEU A 150 0.50 -7.07 -8.93
N SER A 151 0.38 -5.82 -8.47
CA SER A 151 -0.35 -4.75 -9.17
C SER A 151 0.22 -4.50 -10.57
N SER A 152 1.55 -4.37 -10.65
CA SER A 152 2.26 -4.20 -11.92
C SER A 152 2.03 -5.38 -12.87
N TYR A 153 2.15 -6.61 -12.35
CA TYR A 153 1.91 -7.84 -13.11
C TYR A 153 0.48 -7.94 -13.67
N LYS A 154 -0.54 -7.66 -12.85
CA LYS A 154 -1.95 -7.75 -13.24
C LYS A 154 -2.35 -6.68 -14.26
N LEU A 155 -1.87 -5.45 -14.11
CA LEU A 155 -2.24 -4.33 -14.98
C LEU A 155 -1.46 -4.31 -16.30
N GLN A 156 -0.25 -4.89 -16.36
CA GLN A 156 0.57 -4.93 -17.58
C GLN A 156 0.44 -6.22 -18.41
N LYS A 157 -0.58 -7.05 -18.15
CA LYS A 157 -0.88 -8.32 -18.86
C LYS A 157 0.15 -9.44 -18.69
N GLY A 158 0.57 -9.74 -17.47
CA GLY A 158 0.90 -11.12 -17.08
C GLY A 158 2.05 -11.82 -17.82
N SER A 159 3.03 -11.11 -18.38
CA SER A 159 4.24 -11.73 -18.92
C SER A 159 5.28 -11.95 -17.83
N ILE A 160 5.62 -13.21 -17.56
CA ILE A 160 6.70 -13.63 -16.65
C ILE A 160 8.07 -13.01 -17.03
N GLU A 161 8.30 -12.71 -18.32
CA GLU A 161 9.54 -12.06 -18.77
C GLU A 161 9.67 -10.61 -18.27
N HIS A 162 8.53 -9.97 -17.96
CA HIS A 162 8.48 -8.63 -17.39
C HIS A 162 8.60 -8.63 -15.87
N PHE A 163 8.24 -9.76 -15.24
CA PHE A 163 8.42 -10.01 -13.81
C PHE A 163 9.92 -10.13 -13.46
N SER A 164 10.72 -10.79 -14.30
CA SER A 164 12.19 -10.87 -14.08
C SER A 164 12.89 -9.51 -14.17
N GLU A 165 12.45 -8.61 -15.05
CA GLU A 165 13.04 -7.26 -15.16
C GLU A 165 12.77 -6.38 -13.92
N LEU A 166 11.62 -6.54 -13.27
CA LEU A 166 11.28 -5.82 -12.03
C LEU A 166 11.90 -6.49 -10.79
N MET A 167 12.02 -7.81 -10.79
CA MET A 167 12.66 -8.59 -9.73
C MET A 167 14.18 -8.33 -9.65
N ASP A 168 14.88 -8.16 -10.77
CA ASP A 168 16.33 -7.87 -10.78
C ASP A 168 16.70 -6.52 -10.14
N LEU A 169 15.75 -5.57 -10.03
CA LEU A 169 15.99 -4.23 -9.48
C LEU A 169 15.70 -4.09 -7.97
N ARG A 170 14.88 -4.96 -7.36
CA ARG A 170 14.54 -4.89 -5.93
C ARG A 170 14.72 -6.20 -5.14
N PHE A 171 14.63 -7.37 -5.79
CA PHE A 171 14.71 -8.68 -5.13
C PHE A 171 16.12 -9.31 -5.12
N ALA A 172 17.15 -8.64 -5.63
CA ALA A 172 18.53 -9.01 -5.33
C ALA A 172 18.81 -9.05 -3.80
N ALA A 173 17.99 -8.35 -3.00
CA ALA A 173 18.02 -8.39 -1.54
C ALA A 173 17.31 -9.63 -0.94
N MET A 174 16.20 -10.10 -1.52
CA MET A 174 15.43 -11.24 -1.00
C MET A 174 15.93 -12.61 -1.48
N ALA A 175 16.54 -12.68 -2.67
CA ALA A 175 17.30 -13.88 -3.09
C ALA A 175 18.52 -14.16 -2.17
N TYR A 176 18.97 -13.16 -1.41
CA TYR A 176 19.99 -13.32 -0.36
C TYR A 176 19.46 -14.07 0.88
N MET A 177 18.14 -14.10 1.12
CA MET A 177 17.55 -14.86 2.22
C MET A 177 17.47 -16.35 1.91
N GLU A 178 17.15 -16.75 0.68
CA GLU A 178 17.25 -18.16 0.28
C GLU A 178 18.71 -18.65 0.28
N GLN A 179 19.67 -17.84 -0.21
CA GLN A 179 21.09 -18.23 -0.17
C GLN A 179 21.67 -18.28 1.24
N SER A 180 21.30 -17.37 2.15
CA SER A 180 21.81 -17.39 3.53
C SER A 180 21.26 -18.56 4.36
N GLN A 181 20.02 -18.98 4.12
CA GLN A 181 19.44 -20.17 4.76
C GLN A 181 20.05 -21.47 4.21
N GLU A 182 20.27 -21.57 2.89
CA GLU A 182 20.97 -22.71 2.26
C GLU A 182 22.42 -22.80 2.76
N MET A 183 23.12 -21.67 2.88
CA MET A 183 24.52 -21.59 3.33
C MET A 183 24.67 -21.89 4.83
N MET A 184 23.72 -21.48 5.67
CA MET A 184 23.65 -21.90 7.09
C MET A 184 23.35 -23.39 7.23
N ARG A 185 22.56 -23.98 6.33
CA ARG A 185 22.28 -25.42 6.30
C ARG A 185 23.48 -26.29 5.90
N LEU A 186 24.44 -25.72 5.18
CA LEU A 186 25.67 -26.39 4.75
C LEU A 186 26.83 -26.24 5.77
N LEU A 187 26.66 -25.41 6.79
CA LEU A 187 27.64 -25.15 7.86
C LEU A 187 27.33 -25.85 9.19
N TYR A 188 26.21 -26.58 9.27
CA TYR A 188 25.80 -27.45 10.39
C TYR A 188 25.47 -28.86 9.89
#